data_AF-A0A2P2NI04-F1
#
_entry.id   AF-A0A2P2NI04-F1
#
_cell.length_a   1.000
_cell.length_b   1.000
_cell.length_c   1.000
_cell.angle_alpha   90.00
_cell.angle_beta   90.00
_cell.angle_gamma   90.00
#
_symmetry.space_group_name_H-M   'P 1'
#
loop_
_entity.id
_entity.type
_entity.pdbx_description
1 polymer ?
#
loop_
_entity_poly.entity_id
_entity_poly.type
_entity_poly.pdbx_seq_one_letter_code
_entity_poly.pdbx_strand_id
1 'polypeptide(L)'
;MAELKIPVESSGGFMMLGELFESDQFRKCMRYMFNRDEEGNVKMYFDATIEVVTTKEVKICGALGPCVSLRKKNILVSDRETGEGGTYIWKLGTLTSKTSMAFFFEVGDMKPHPGSAFFVQFITRYRHHNMRIRKRVTTAARRWVGNKSPELTAGFDQEAAASVMARLAIYRTETCHARDVVRWLDDNLICFASKFGDYIQEDPSSFRLSSNFSLYPQFMYYLRRSQFIDVLNSTPDETAFFHLMLNREGVVGSLIMIQPTLFQYSFDGPAVPVLLDIRSISPDVILLFDSYFNLVIHYGSKIAQWRRLDYQKDPNHENLRKLLEAPEQDAEQLVSERVPPPKLIKCDQHSSQARFLLAKLNPSVTQNSTYANGSEIILTDDLSLQDFIDHLQTLAVKA
;
A
#
# COMPACT_ATOMS: atom_id res chain seq x y z
N MET A 1 0.33 -22.27 -3.01
CA MET A 1 -0.24 -21.20 -2.14
C MET A 1 -1.43 -20.54 -2.81
N ALA A 2 -1.38 -20.32 -4.12
CA ALA A 2 -2.46 -19.73 -4.90
C ALA A 2 -3.82 -20.42 -4.67
N GLU A 3 -3.86 -21.75 -4.69
CA GLU A 3 -5.06 -22.56 -4.49
C GLU A 3 -5.57 -22.53 -3.04
N LEU A 4 -4.70 -22.17 -2.09
CA LEU A 4 -5.01 -22.07 -0.66
C LEU A 4 -5.26 -20.63 -0.20
N LYS A 5 -5.17 -19.64 -1.09
CA LYS A 5 -5.39 -18.22 -0.76
C LYS A 5 -6.75 -18.01 -0.10
N ILE A 6 -7.82 -18.48 -0.76
CA ILE A 6 -9.22 -18.27 -0.35
C ILE A 6 -9.49 -18.77 1.08
N PRO A 7 -9.21 -20.04 1.45
CA PRO A 7 -9.48 -20.51 2.81
C PRO A 7 -8.64 -19.78 3.87
N VAL A 8 -7.41 -19.37 3.55
CA VAL A 8 -6.57 -18.61 4.49
C VAL A 8 -7.11 -17.18 4.68
N GLU A 9 -7.49 -16.52 3.60
CA GLU A 9 -8.05 -15.17 3.63
C GLU A 9 -9.40 -15.12 4.35
N SER A 10 -10.35 -15.97 3.94
CA SER A 10 -11.69 -16.06 4.53
C SER A 10 -11.69 -16.37 6.03
N SER A 11 -10.74 -17.18 6.51
CA SER A 11 -10.60 -17.49 7.93
C SER A 11 -9.85 -16.42 8.73
N GLY A 12 -9.19 -15.46 8.07
CA GLY A 12 -8.23 -14.55 8.73
C GLY A 12 -6.95 -15.25 9.19
N GLY A 13 -6.66 -16.41 8.60
CA GLY A 13 -5.42 -17.15 8.83
C GLY A 13 -4.19 -16.41 8.32
N PHE A 14 -3.02 -16.94 8.63
CA PHE A 14 -1.73 -16.35 8.24
C PHE A 14 -1.10 -17.14 7.10
N MET A 15 -0.53 -16.44 6.12
CA MET A 15 0.28 -17.01 5.06
C MET A 15 1.64 -16.33 5.07
N MET A 16 2.69 -17.13 4.97
CA MET A 16 4.07 -16.67 4.81
C MET A 16 4.67 -17.37 3.61
N LEU A 17 5.30 -16.60 2.74
CA LEU A 17 6.19 -17.11 1.70
C LEU A 17 7.64 -17.10 2.23
N GLY A 18 8.33 -18.23 2.13
CA GLY A 18 9.72 -18.38 2.55
C GLY A 18 10.39 -19.54 1.82
N GLU A 19 11.72 -19.47 1.68
CA GLU A 19 12.51 -20.46 0.93
C GLU A 19 12.81 -21.72 1.76
N LEU A 20 13.12 -21.54 3.06
CA LEU A 20 13.53 -22.62 3.97
C LEU A 20 12.95 -22.41 5.39
N PHE A 21 12.60 -23.50 6.07
CA PHE A 21 12.17 -23.47 7.48
C PHE A 21 13.30 -23.07 8.45
N GLU A 22 14.55 -23.25 8.05
CA GLU A 22 15.70 -22.87 8.87
C GLU A 22 16.00 -21.36 8.82
N SER A 23 15.36 -20.63 7.90
CA SER A 23 15.56 -19.20 7.72
C SER A 23 15.16 -18.40 8.96
N ASP A 24 15.89 -17.31 9.22
CA ASP A 24 15.53 -16.37 10.29
C ASP A 24 14.17 -15.73 10.05
N GLN A 25 13.77 -15.56 8.78
CA GLN A 25 12.46 -15.05 8.40
C GLN A 25 11.35 -15.95 8.98
N PHE A 26 11.42 -17.27 8.74
CA PHE A 26 10.47 -18.24 9.26
C PHE A 26 10.46 -18.27 10.79
N ARG A 27 11.65 -18.36 11.41
CA ARG A 27 11.79 -18.38 12.87
C ARG A 27 11.20 -17.14 13.54
N LYS A 28 11.47 -15.94 12.99
CA LYS A 28 10.91 -14.67 13.48
C LYS A 28 9.39 -14.64 13.34
N CYS A 29 8.84 -15.10 12.21
CA CYS A 29 7.38 -15.20 12.05
C CYS A 29 6.72 -16.11 13.06
N MET A 30 7.28 -17.31 13.27
CA MET A 30 6.74 -18.25 14.24
C MET A 30 6.74 -17.66 15.65
N ARG A 31 7.82 -16.99 16.06
CA ARG A 31 7.87 -16.28 17.35
C ARG A 31 6.83 -15.17 17.43
N TYR A 32 6.74 -14.34 16.39
CA TYR A 32 5.80 -13.21 16.40
C TYR A 32 4.35 -13.66 16.45
N MET A 33 4.00 -14.73 15.72
CA MET A 33 2.66 -15.29 15.73
C MET A 33 2.20 -15.53 17.17
N PHE A 34 3.06 -16.10 18.01
CA PHE A 34 2.77 -16.38 19.42
C PHE A 34 3.24 -15.29 20.39
N ASN A 35 3.46 -14.06 19.90
CA ASN A 35 3.83 -12.94 20.77
C ASN A 35 2.76 -12.69 21.83
N ARG A 36 3.25 -12.34 23.01
CA ARG A 36 2.43 -12.07 24.20
C ARG A 36 2.35 -10.58 24.49
N ASP A 37 1.25 -10.15 25.10
CA ASP A 37 1.11 -8.84 25.70
C ASP A 37 1.80 -8.76 27.08
N GLU A 38 1.73 -7.60 27.72
CA GLU A 38 2.32 -7.34 29.04
C GLU A 38 1.76 -8.27 30.13
N GLU A 39 0.54 -8.77 29.94
CA GLU A 39 -0.12 -9.72 30.83
C GLU A 39 0.23 -11.19 30.50
N GLY A 40 1.11 -11.42 29.51
CA GLY A 40 1.56 -12.75 29.11
C GLY A 40 0.61 -13.51 28.19
N ASN A 41 -0.40 -12.83 27.62
CA ASN A 41 -1.42 -13.43 26.77
C ASN A 41 -1.12 -13.27 25.28
N VAL A 42 -1.48 -14.27 24.48
CA VAL A 42 -1.24 -14.23 23.03
C VAL A 42 -2.07 -13.12 22.37
N LYS A 43 -1.43 -12.32 21.49
CA LYS A 43 -2.04 -11.19 20.76
C LYS A 43 -2.91 -11.62 19.57
N MET A 44 -3.71 -12.66 19.75
CA MET A 44 -4.67 -13.17 18.76
C MET A 44 -6.09 -13.21 19.34
N TYR A 45 -7.07 -12.97 18.47
CA TYR A 45 -8.48 -13.00 18.81
C TYR A 45 -9.22 -13.93 17.85
N PHE A 46 -10.19 -14.68 18.36
CA PHE A 46 -10.81 -15.77 17.63
C PHE A 46 -12.33 -15.61 17.52
N ASP A 47 -12.93 -16.34 16.58
CA ASP A 47 -14.40 -16.46 16.40
C ASP A 47 -15.08 -15.09 16.44
N ALA A 48 -14.63 -14.23 15.54
CA ALA A 48 -15.06 -12.85 15.51
C ALA A 48 -16.22 -12.66 14.54
N THR A 49 -17.13 -11.76 14.92
CA THR A 49 -18.18 -11.26 14.05
C THR A 49 -18.15 -9.74 14.05
N ILE A 50 -18.15 -9.14 12.86
CA ILE A 50 -18.27 -7.70 12.69
C ILE A 50 -19.66 -7.42 12.16
N GLU A 51 -20.45 -6.71 12.95
CA GLU A 51 -21.76 -6.19 12.54
C GLU A 51 -21.63 -4.69 12.25
N VAL A 52 -22.22 -4.24 11.15
CA VAL A 52 -22.23 -2.84 10.75
C VAL A 52 -23.64 -2.31 10.77
N VAL A 53 -23.83 -1.20 11.47
CA VAL A 53 -25.11 -0.49 11.59
C VAL A 53 -24.91 0.94 11.09
N THR A 54 -25.80 1.39 10.22
CA THR A 54 -25.73 2.70 9.59
C THR A 54 -27.04 3.47 9.78
N THR A 55 -27.00 4.79 9.59
CA THR A 55 -28.24 5.55 9.34
C THR A 55 -28.92 5.01 8.07
N LYS A 56 -30.26 5.04 8.01
CA LYS A 56 -31.06 4.35 6.97
C LYS A 56 -30.73 4.74 5.53
N GLU A 57 -30.24 5.96 5.34
CA GLU A 57 -29.87 6.57 4.07
C GLU A 57 -28.50 6.10 3.55
N VAL A 58 -27.67 5.50 4.42
CA VAL A 58 -26.38 4.91 4.08
C VAL A 58 -26.55 3.39 4.04
N LYS A 59 -26.52 2.83 2.84
CA LYS A 59 -26.60 1.38 2.63
C LYS A 59 -25.22 0.74 2.63
N ILE A 60 -25.17 -0.52 3.02
CA ILE A 60 -23.96 -1.34 3.13
C ILE A 60 -23.84 -2.19 1.87
N CYS A 61 -22.78 -1.97 1.07
CA CYS A 61 -22.55 -2.70 -0.18
C CYS A 61 -21.78 -4.00 0.05
N GLY A 62 -20.83 -3.99 0.97
CA GLY A 62 -20.00 -5.15 1.25
C GLY A 62 -18.66 -4.80 1.89
N ALA A 63 -17.75 -5.76 1.91
CA ALA A 63 -16.40 -5.58 2.46
C ALA A 63 -15.34 -6.31 1.62
N LEU A 64 -14.11 -5.77 1.64
CA LEU A 64 -12.90 -6.42 1.14
C LEU A 64 -11.89 -6.57 2.28
N GLY A 65 -11.48 -7.81 2.51
CA GLY A 65 -10.51 -8.18 3.53
C GLY A 65 -10.76 -9.59 4.04
N PRO A 66 -10.05 -10.02 5.10
CA PRO A 66 -10.09 -11.39 5.60
C PRO A 66 -11.39 -11.70 6.36
N CYS A 67 -12.48 -11.92 5.64
CA CYS A 67 -13.80 -12.18 6.22
C CYS A 67 -14.69 -13.01 5.30
N VAL A 68 -15.81 -13.49 5.83
CA VAL A 68 -16.88 -14.13 5.06
C VAL A 68 -18.21 -13.49 5.39
N SER A 69 -19.01 -13.22 4.36
CA SER A 69 -20.38 -12.76 4.50
C SER A 69 -21.26 -13.83 5.17
N LEU A 70 -21.98 -13.46 6.23
CA LEU A 70 -23.01 -14.35 6.82
C LEU A 70 -24.34 -14.30 6.07
N ARG A 71 -24.41 -13.57 4.95
CA ARG A 71 -25.57 -13.47 4.05
C ARG A 71 -26.88 -13.10 4.78
N LYS A 72 -26.78 -12.30 5.84
CA LYS A 72 -27.95 -11.80 6.58
C LYS A 72 -28.33 -10.43 6.03
N LYS A 73 -29.51 -10.33 5.43
CA LYS A 73 -30.02 -9.07 4.87
C LYS A 73 -30.96 -8.37 5.85
N ASN A 74 -30.94 -7.05 5.81
CA ASN A 74 -31.91 -6.17 6.47
C ASN A 74 -32.08 -4.92 5.59
N ILE A 75 -32.87 -3.95 6.06
CA ILE A 75 -33.14 -2.71 5.31
C ILE A 75 -31.89 -1.85 5.05
N LEU A 76 -30.74 -2.12 5.69
CA LEU A 76 -29.50 -1.36 5.55
C LEU A 76 -28.56 -1.95 4.50
N VAL A 77 -28.82 -3.16 4.00
CA VAL A 77 -27.98 -3.81 2.99
C VAL A 77 -28.36 -3.29 1.60
N SER A 78 -27.37 -2.89 0.78
CA SER A 78 -27.57 -2.50 -0.62
C SER A 78 -27.75 -3.73 -1.52
N ASP A 79 -28.48 -3.55 -2.61
CA ASP A 79 -28.55 -4.53 -3.71
C ASP A 79 -27.28 -4.48 -4.59
N ARG A 80 -26.49 -3.40 -4.52
CA ARG A 80 -25.20 -3.27 -5.21
C ARG A 80 -24.09 -3.88 -4.35
N GLU A 81 -23.80 -5.15 -4.59
CA GLU A 81 -22.78 -5.89 -3.83
C GLU A 81 -21.34 -5.55 -4.27
N THR A 82 -20.41 -5.43 -3.32
CA THR A 82 -18.96 -5.27 -3.56
C THR A 82 -18.17 -6.18 -2.63
N GLY A 83 -17.33 -7.07 -3.19
CA GLY A 83 -16.59 -8.06 -2.40
C GLY A 83 -17.53 -9.02 -1.66
N GLU A 84 -17.29 -9.22 -0.36
CA GLU A 84 -18.17 -9.98 0.53
C GLU A 84 -19.43 -9.16 0.86
N GLY A 85 -20.35 -9.09 -0.10
CA GLY A 85 -21.58 -8.32 -0.03
C GLY A 85 -22.81 -9.07 0.50
N GLY A 86 -23.97 -8.44 0.34
CA GLY A 86 -25.27 -9.05 0.64
C GLY A 86 -25.49 -9.33 2.12
N THR A 87 -24.82 -8.59 3.01
CA THR A 87 -24.91 -8.76 4.46
C THR A 87 -24.65 -7.45 5.20
N TYR A 88 -25.11 -7.36 6.45
CA TYR A 88 -24.65 -6.34 7.42
C TYR A 88 -23.70 -6.93 8.48
N ILE A 89 -23.38 -8.22 8.36
CA ILE A 89 -22.57 -8.94 9.34
C ILE A 89 -21.64 -9.97 8.67
N TRP A 90 -20.38 -9.95 9.09
CA TRP A 90 -19.30 -10.81 8.60
C TRP A 90 -18.70 -11.63 9.73
N LYS A 91 -18.10 -12.78 9.38
CA LYS A 91 -17.38 -13.65 10.29
C LYS A 91 -15.91 -13.75 9.91
N LEU A 92 -15.06 -13.86 10.94
CA LEU A 92 -13.64 -14.12 10.83
C LEU A 92 -13.27 -15.25 11.80
N GLY A 93 -12.38 -16.15 11.37
CA GLY A 93 -11.83 -17.19 12.26
C GLY A 93 -10.85 -16.60 13.27
N THR A 94 -9.92 -15.78 12.77
CA THR A 94 -8.87 -15.12 13.55
C THR A 94 -8.71 -13.67 13.13
N LEU A 95 -8.37 -12.78 14.06
CA LEU A 95 -7.89 -11.43 13.78
C LEU A 95 -6.84 -10.99 14.79
N THR A 96 -6.08 -9.98 14.41
CA THR A 96 -5.04 -9.34 15.25
C THR A 96 -5.30 -7.85 15.35
N SER A 97 -4.49 -7.12 16.12
CA SER A 97 -4.55 -5.66 16.15
C SER A 97 -4.18 -4.99 14.82
N LYS A 98 -3.54 -5.72 13.90
CA LYS A 98 -3.14 -5.24 12.56
C LYS A 98 -4.15 -5.59 11.46
N THR A 99 -5.16 -6.41 11.74
CA THR A 99 -6.15 -6.83 10.74
C THR A 99 -7.00 -5.63 10.31
N SER A 100 -6.95 -5.29 9.02
CA SER A 100 -7.67 -4.16 8.41
C SER A 100 -8.61 -4.62 7.28
N MET A 101 -9.82 -4.08 7.25
CA MET A 101 -10.85 -4.37 6.25
C MET A 101 -11.39 -3.07 5.65
N ALA A 102 -11.72 -3.09 4.37
CA ALA A 102 -12.40 -2.00 3.68
C ALA A 102 -13.90 -2.30 3.61
N PHE A 103 -14.73 -1.37 4.07
CA PHE A 103 -16.19 -1.47 4.01
C PHE A 103 -16.73 -0.46 3.01
N PHE A 104 -17.62 -0.91 2.12
CA PHE A 104 -18.18 -0.12 1.04
C PHE A 104 -19.61 0.27 1.37
N PHE A 105 -19.93 1.54 1.14
CA PHE A 105 -21.22 2.12 1.44
C PHE A 105 -21.78 2.82 0.20
N GLU A 106 -23.10 2.82 0.10
CA GLU A 106 -23.83 3.56 -0.90
C GLU A 106 -24.71 4.59 -0.20
N VAL A 107 -24.64 5.82 -0.68
CA VAL A 107 -25.47 6.92 -0.20
C VAL A 107 -26.66 7.05 -1.14
N GLY A 108 -27.88 6.98 -0.59
CA GLY A 108 -29.10 7.23 -1.36
C GLY A 108 -29.29 8.70 -1.74
N ASP A 109 -30.17 8.96 -2.71
CA ASP A 109 -30.55 10.32 -3.14
C ASP A 109 -31.38 11.03 -2.06
N MET A 110 -30.70 11.62 -1.07
CA MET A 110 -31.29 12.48 -0.05
C MET A 110 -30.88 13.92 -0.28
N LYS A 111 -31.84 14.85 -0.18
CA LYS A 111 -31.52 16.28 -0.07
C LYS A 111 -30.90 16.50 1.30
N PRO A 112 -29.60 16.86 1.39
CA PRO A 112 -28.93 17.00 2.67
C PRO A 112 -29.57 18.14 3.46
N HIS A 113 -30.04 17.87 4.68
CA HIS A 113 -30.46 18.93 5.59
C HIS A 113 -29.20 19.56 6.20
N PRO A 114 -29.02 20.89 6.15
CA PRO A 114 -27.84 21.54 6.70
C PRO A 114 -27.60 21.14 8.16
N GLY A 115 -26.40 20.64 8.47
CA GLY A 115 -26.02 20.23 9.83
C GLY A 115 -26.46 18.82 10.27
N SER A 116 -27.17 18.07 9.43
CA SER A 116 -27.49 16.67 9.72
C SER A 116 -26.26 15.77 9.58
N ALA A 117 -26.10 14.82 10.49
CA ALA A 117 -25.03 13.83 10.48
C ALA A 117 -25.57 12.44 10.18
N PHE A 118 -24.77 11.62 9.50
CA PHE A 118 -24.97 10.18 9.43
C PHE A 118 -23.93 9.46 10.30
N PHE A 119 -24.30 8.26 10.71
CA PHE A 119 -23.54 7.43 11.62
C PHE A 119 -23.24 6.09 10.97
N VAL A 120 -22.03 5.60 11.20
CA VAL A 120 -21.63 4.23 10.90
C VAL A 120 -21.05 3.66 12.19
N GLN A 121 -21.64 2.57 12.66
CA GLN A 121 -21.21 1.87 13.87
C GLN A 121 -20.73 0.47 13.51
N PHE A 122 -19.51 0.15 13.92
CA PHE A 122 -18.90 -1.15 13.81
C PHE A 122 -18.96 -1.84 15.18
N ILE A 123 -19.55 -3.02 15.23
CA ILE A 123 -19.68 -3.84 16.43
C ILE A 123 -18.91 -5.14 16.19
N THR A 124 -17.70 -5.21 16.70
CA THR A 124 -16.85 -6.40 16.61
C THR A 124 -16.97 -7.21 17.90
N ARG A 125 -17.65 -8.36 17.83
CA ARG A 125 -17.67 -9.36 18.90
C ARG A 125 -16.58 -10.39 18.61
N TYR A 126 -15.78 -10.76 19.60
CA TYR A 126 -14.72 -11.77 19.44
C TYR A 126 -14.44 -12.50 20.75
N ARG A 127 -13.84 -13.68 20.65
CA ARG A 127 -13.33 -14.45 21.78
C ARG A 127 -11.90 -14.03 22.09
N HIS A 128 -11.70 -13.57 23.32
CA HIS A 128 -10.39 -13.23 23.86
C HIS A 128 -9.64 -14.50 24.31
N HIS A 129 -8.33 -14.39 24.54
CA HIS A 129 -7.49 -15.52 24.95
C HIS A 129 -7.97 -16.25 26.22
N ASN A 130 -8.66 -15.54 27.13
CA ASN A 130 -9.22 -16.09 28.36
C ASN A 130 -10.61 -16.71 28.16
N MET A 131 -10.98 -17.01 26.92
CA MET A 131 -12.29 -17.54 26.50
C MET A 131 -13.48 -16.62 26.76
N ARG A 132 -13.27 -15.42 27.31
CA ARG A 132 -14.33 -14.43 27.48
C ARG A 132 -14.64 -13.79 26.14
N ILE A 133 -15.92 -13.51 25.94
CA ILE A 133 -16.40 -12.79 24.78
C ILE A 133 -16.27 -11.29 25.07
N ARG A 134 -15.56 -10.58 24.21
CA ARG A 134 -15.47 -9.12 24.23
C ARG A 134 -16.24 -8.54 23.05
N LYS A 135 -16.65 -7.28 23.20
CA LYS A 135 -17.28 -6.48 22.16
C LYS A 135 -16.54 -5.16 22.06
N ARG A 136 -16.02 -4.85 20.87
CA ARG A 136 -15.46 -3.53 20.53
C ARG A 136 -16.50 -2.81 19.69
N VAL A 137 -16.87 -1.61 20.11
CA VAL A 137 -17.84 -0.76 19.39
C VAL A 137 -17.12 0.52 18.97
N THR A 138 -17.12 0.79 17.67
CA THR A 138 -16.57 2.02 17.11
C THR A 138 -17.69 2.73 16.37
N THR A 139 -18.01 3.97 16.76
CA THR A 139 -19.02 4.78 16.07
C THR A 139 -18.34 5.97 15.43
N ALA A 140 -18.50 6.12 14.11
CA ALA A 140 -18.06 7.28 13.35
C ALA A 140 -19.28 8.09 12.92
N ALA A 141 -19.16 9.41 13.01
CA ALA A 141 -20.16 10.36 12.50
C ALA A 141 -19.54 11.22 11.40
N ARG A 142 -20.31 11.53 10.37
CA ARG A 142 -19.93 12.45 9.27
C ARG A 142 -21.13 13.32 8.92
N ARG A 143 -20.87 14.50 8.39
CA ARG A 143 -21.91 15.47 8.03
C ARG A 143 -22.37 15.24 6.59
N TRP A 144 -23.66 15.46 6.36
CA TRP A 144 -24.20 15.56 5.02
C TRP A 144 -23.82 16.90 4.40
N VAL A 145 -23.37 16.87 3.15
CA VAL A 145 -22.94 18.06 2.39
C VAL A 145 -23.52 17.99 0.98
N GLY A 146 -23.81 19.15 0.39
CA GLY A 146 -24.31 19.21 -0.98
C GLY A 146 -23.24 18.82 -2.01
N ASN A 147 -23.66 18.35 -3.19
CA ASN A 147 -22.78 17.82 -4.25
C ASN A 147 -21.68 18.77 -4.74
N LYS A 148 -21.82 20.09 -4.52
CA LYS A 148 -20.84 21.12 -4.91
C LYS A 148 -20.16 21.79 -3.71
N SER A 149 -20.29 21.21 -2.51
CA SER A 149 -19.69 21.78 -1.32
C SER A 149 -18.16 21.62 -1.35
N PRO A 150 -17.37 22.66 -1.03
CA PRO A 150 -15.93 22.53 -0.86
C PRO A 150 -15.56 21.60 0.31
N GLU A 151 -16.49 21.32 1.23
CA GLU A 151 -16.27 20.33 2.28
C GLU A 151 -16.09 18.91 1.73
N LEU A 152 -16.62 18.59 0.55
CA LEU A 152 -16.40 17.29 -0.11
C LEU A 152 -14.94 17.11 -0.53
N THR A 153 -14.36 18.15 -1.14
CA THR A 153 -12.96 18.11 -1.59
C THR A 153 -12.00 18.20 -0.41
N ALA A 154 -12.36 18.97 0.62
CA ALA A 154 -11.61 19.04 1.88
C ALA A 154 -11.62 17.70 2.66
N GLY A 155 -12.70 16.92 2.54
CA GLY A 155 -12.87 15.64 3.23
C GLY A 155 -12.28 14.43 2.50
N PHE A 156 -11.68 14.61 1.31
CA PHE A 156 -11.06 13.51 0.57
C PHE A 156 -9.71 13.13 1.17
N ASP A 157 -9.56 11.84 1.45
CA ASP A 157 -8.33 11.24 1.93
C ASP A 157 -7.70 10.42 0.79
N GLN A 158 -6.70 10.99 0.12
CA GLN A 158 -6.03 10.35 -1.01
C GLN A 158 -5.27 9.07 -0.64
N GLU A 159 -4.78 8.96 0.59
CA GLU A 159 -4.04 7.79 1.07
C GLU A 159 -4.98 6.61 1.28
N ALA A 160 -6.09 6.85 2.00
CA ALA A 160 -7.13 5.87 2.18
C ALA A 160 -7.78 5.47 0.84
N ALA A 161 -8.03 6.44 -0.04
CA ALA A 161 -8.56 6.18 -1.37
C ALA A 161 -7.63 5.29 -2.20
N ALA A 162 -6.32 5.56 -2.21
CA ALA A 162 -5.35 4.73 -2.91
C ALA A 162 -5.30 3.30 -2.35
N SER A 163 -5.29 3.13 -1.02
CA SER A 163 -5.34 1.82 -0.38
C SER A 163 -6.61 1.03 -0.76
N VAL A 164 -7.79 1.68 -0.72
CA VAL A 164 -9.06 1.05 -1.09
C VAL A 164 -9.11 0.71 -2.58
N MET A 165 -8.61 1.59 -3.45
CA MET A 165 -8.54 1.35 -4.89
C MET A 165 -7.60 0.20 -5.24
N ALA A 166 -6.50 0.05 -4.52
CA ALA A 166 -5.61 -1.11 -4.67
C ALA A 166 -6.32 -2.42 -4.30
N ARG A 167 -7.14 -2.42 -3.23
CA ARG A 167 -7.97 -3.58 -2.87
C ARG A 167 -9.03 -3.91 -3.94
N LEU A 168 -9.67 -2.89 -4.50
CA LEU A 168 -10.61 -3.07 -5.62
C LEU A 168 -9.91 -3.59 -6.88
N ALA A 169 -8.69 -3.11 -7.16
CA ALA A 169 -7.90 -3.55 -8.30
C ALA A 169 -7.54 -5.04 -8.16
N ILE A 170 -7.01 -5.49 -7.02
CA ILE A 170 -6.71 -6.92 -6.83
C ILE A 170 -7.98 -7.78 -6.87
N TYR A 171 -9.10 -7.29 -6.32
CA TYR A 171 -10.38 -8.00 -6.41
C TYR A 171 -10.81 -8.18 -7.87
N ARG A 172 -10.62 -7.16 -8.71
CA ARG A 172 -10.90 -7.25 -10.15
C ARG A 172 -9.94 -8.18 -10.88
N THR A 173 -8.67 -8.28 -10.47
CA THR A 173 -7.71 -9.22 -11.09
C THR A 173 -8.10 -10.68 -10.93
N GLU A 174 -8.99 -11.02 -9.98
CA GLU A 174 -9.50 -12.39 -9.82
C GLU A 174 -10.41 -12.82 -10.99
N THR A 175 -11.05 -11.87 -11.67
CA THR A 175 -11.99 -12.12 -12.76
C THR A 175 -11.62 -11.48 -14.10
N CYS A 176 -10.68 -10.53 -14.09
CA CYS A 176 -10.31 -9.74 -15.26
C CYS A 176 -8.81 -9.84 -15.55
N HIS A 177 -8.42 -9.69 -16.81
CA HIS A 177 -7.01 -9.63 -17.18
C HIS A 177 -6.38 -8.31 -16.70
N ALA A 178 -5.07 -8.35 -16.41
CA ALA A 178 -4.31 -7.21 -15.92
C ALA A 178 -4.51 -5.93 -16.76
N ARG A 179 -4.50 -6.05 -18.09
CA ARG A 179 -4.72 -4.92 -19.01
C ARG A 179 -6.07 -4.24 -18.79
N ASP A 180 -7.13 -5.01 -18.54
CA ASP A 180 -8.47 -4.47 -18.33
C ASP A 180 -8.59 -3.80 -16.96
N VAL A 181 -7.88 -4.32 -15.95
CA VAL A 181 -7.79 -3.68 -14.63
C VAL A 181 -7.02 -2.37 -14.71
N VAL A 182 -5.91 -2.32 -15.46
CA VAL A 182 -5.15 -1.08 -15.70
C VAL A 182 -6.02 -0.05 -16.43
N ARG A 183 -6.72 -0.44 -17.50
CA ARG A 183 -7.66 0.46 -18.19
C ARG A 183 -8.73 0.99 -17.26
N TRP A 184 -9.32 0.12 -16.43
CA TRP A 184 -10.31 0.53 -15.44
C TRP A 184 -9.73 1.54 -14.44
N LEU A 185 -8.50 1.35 -13.96
CA LEU A 185 -7.83 2.33 -13.10
C LEU A 185 -7.61 3.67 -13.82
N ASP A 186 -7.07 3.62 -15.03
CA ASP A 186 -6.76 4.80 -15.86
C ASP A 186 -8.06 5.59 -16.16
N ASP A 187 -9.14 4.92 -16.57
CA ASP A 187 -10.44 5.54 -16.84
C ASP A 187 -11.03 6.22 -15.60
N ASN A 188 -10.96 5.58 -14.43
CA ASN A 188 -11.44 6.16 -13.17
C ASN A 188 -10.59 7.34 -12.73
N LEU A 189 -9.26 7.28 -12.96
CA LEU A 189 -8.36 8.39 -12.67
C LEU A 189 -8.62 9.58 -13.59
N ILE A 190 -8.88 9.36 -14.88
CA ILE A 190 -9.26 10.42 -15.82
C ILE A 190 -10.57 11.08 -15.37
N CYS A 191 -11.61 10.29 -15.09
CA CYS A 191 -12.88 10.84 -14.59
C CYS A 191 -12.70 11.63 -13.28
N PHE A 192 -11.84 11.15 -12.39
CA PHE A 192 -11.49 11.86 -11.15
C PHE A 192 -10.79 13.19 -11.45
N ALA A 193 -9.75 13.17 -12.30
CA ALA A 193 -8.98 14.35 -12.67
C ALA A 193 -9.83 15.41 -13.36
N SER A 194 -10.69 15.02 -14.31
CA SER A 194 -11.63 15.93 -14.98
C SER A 194 -12.65 16.54 -14.01
N LYS A 195 -13.09 15.76 -13.01
CA LYS A 195 -14.12 16.22 -12.06
C LYS A 195 -13.58 17.14 -10.98
N PHE A 196 -12.36 16.91 -10.52
CA PHE A 196 -11.78 17.58 -9.33
C PHE A 196 -10.55 18.44 -9.63
N GLY A 197 -10.05 18.44 -10.86
CA GLY A 197 -8.99 19.33 -11.31
C GLY A 197 -9.51 20.71 -11.69
N ASP A 198 -8.68 21.72 -11.47
CA ASP A 198 -8.88 23.08 -11.97
C ASP A 198 -8.12 23.23 -13.28
N TYR A 199 -8.82 23.59 -14.36
CA TYR A 199 -8.22 23.75 -15.68
C TYR A 199 -9.06 24.64 -16.61
N ILE A 200 -8.42 25.12 -17.67
CA ILE A 200 -9.05 25.70 -18.85
C ILE A 200 -9.25 24.56 -19.85
N GLN A 201 -10.46 24.46 -20.41
CA GLN A 201 -10.81 23.41 -21.37
C GLN A 201 -9.86 23.43 -22.57
N GLU A 202 -9.42 22.25 -23.02
CA GLU A 202 -8.44 22.07 -24.11
C GLU A 202 -7.03 22.65 -23.85
N ASP A 203 -6.71 23.14 -22.65
CA ASP A 203 -5.36 23.60 -22.29
C ASP A 203 -4.74 22.74 -21.15
N PRO A 204 -3.96 21.70 -21.49
CA PRO A 204 -3.33 20.82 -20.50
C PRO A 204 -2.39 21.56 -19.53
N SER A 205 -1.74 22.65 -19.97
CA SER A 205 -0.76 23.38 -19.17
C SER A 205 -1.37 24.08 -17.95
N SER A 206 -2.66 24.38 -18.03
CA SER A 206 -3.46 25.01 -16.98
C SER A 206 -3.86 24.04 -15.85
N PHE A 207 -3.76 22.73 -16.06
CA PHE A 207 -4.31 21.73 -15.15
C PHE A 207 -3.61 21.73 -13.79
N ARG A 208 -4.38 21.85 -12.71
CA ARG A 208 -3.89 21.77 -11.33
C ARG A 208 -4.81 20.92 -10.47
N LEU A 209 -4.21 20.20 -9.52
CA LEU A 209 -4.90 19.50 -8.45
C LEU A 209 -4.58 20.16 -7.11
N SER A 210 -5.58 20.25 -6.24
CA SER A 210 -5.36 20.69 -4.86
C SER A 210 -4.48 19.69 -4.10
N SER A 211 -3.88 20.13 -2.98
CA SER A 211 -2.99 19.32 -2.15
C SER A 211 -3.61 18.02 -1.64
N ASN A 212 -4.93 17.99 -1.46
CA ASN A 212 -5.66 16.80 -1.01
C ASN A 212 -5.77 15.73 -2.10
N PHE A 213 -5.52 16.08 -3.35
CA PHE A 213 -5.63 15.19 -4.51
C PHE A 213 -4.30 14.94 -5.23
N SER A 214 -3.29 15.77 -4.98
CA SER A 214 -2.07 15.84 -5.81
C SER A 214 -1.22 14.56 -5.81
N LEU A 215 -1.28 13.75 -4.75
CA LEU A 215 -0.55 12.47 -4.68
C LEU A 215 -1.35 11.31 -5.25
N TYR A 216 -2.68 11.44 -5.39
CA TYR A 216 -3.53 10.36 -5.86
C TYR A 216 -3.15 9.83 -7.27
N PRO A 217 -2.88 10.69 -8.28
CA PRO A 217 -2.36 10.22 -9.56
C PRO A 217 -1.03 9.46 -9.46
N GLN A 218 -0.13 9.91 -8.57
CA GLN A 218 1.14 9.25 -8.33
C GLN A 218 0.95 7.86 -7.72
N PHE A 219 0.02 7.69 -6.77
CA PHE A 219 -0.32 6.37 -6.25
C PHE A 219 -0.88 5.46 -7.35
N MET A 220 -1.74 5.97 -8.23
CA MET A 220 -2.28 5.19 -9.34
C MET A 220 -1.21 4.79 -10.36
N TYR A 221 -0.24 5.67 -10.62
CA TYR A 221 0.93 5.36 -11.45
C TYR A 221 1.75 4.18 -10.91
N TYR A 222 2.02 4.15 -9.60
CA TYR A 222 2.76 3.04 -9.01
C TYR A 222 1.90 1.78 -8.89
N LEU A 223 0.62 1.90 -8.55
CA LEU A 223 -0.31 0.78 -8.46
C LEU A 223 -0.43 0.02 -9.78
N ARG A 224 -0.65 0.73 -10.91
CA ARG A 224 -0.88 0.09 -12.22
C ARG A 224 0.31 -0.72 -12.74
N ARG A 225 1.54 -0.38 -12.32
CA ARG A 225 2.78 -1.09 -12.66
C ARG A 225 3.31 -1.98 -11.54
N SER A 226 2.56 -2.09 -10.45
CA SER A 226 2.94 -2.93 -9.30
C SER A 226 2.74 -4.40 -9.62
N GLN A 227 3.43 -5.25 -8.84
CA GLN A 227 3.29 -6.71 -8.89
C GLN A 227 1.91 -7.23 -8.48
N PHE A 228 1.02 -6.34 -8.02
CA PHE A 228 -0.37 -6.68 -7.72
C PHE A 228 -1.22 -6.82 -8.98
N ILE A 229 -0.84 -6.15 -10.07
CA ILE A 229 -1.59 -6.11 -11.33
C ILE A 229 -0.73 -6.68 -12.47
N ASP A 230 0.49 -6.15 -12.64
CA ASP A 230 1.44 -6.70 -13.59
C ASP A 230 2.26 -7.82 -12.93
N VAL A 231 1.79 -9.06 -13.13
CA VAL A 231 2.37 -10.27 -12.51
C VAL A 231 3.53 -10.85 -13.33
N LEU A 232 4.01 -10.16 -14.36
CA LEU A 232 5.22 -10.57 -15.08
C LEU A 232 6.39 -10.73 -14.11
N ASN A 233 7.13 -11.83 -14.22
CA ASN A 233 8.21 -12.23 -13.30
C ASN A 233 7.79 -12.55 -11.85
N SER A 234 6.50 -12.75 -11.57
CA SER A 234 6.02 -13.30 -10.30
C SER A 234 5.38 -14.66 -10.52
N THR A 235 5.62 -15.59 -9.59
CA THR A 235 4.90 -16.87 -9.57
C THR A 235 3.44 -16.66 -9.11
N PRO A 236 2.52 -17.59 -9.42
CA PRO A 236 1.16 -17.55 -8.88
C PRO A 236 1.12 -17.52 -7.34
N ASP A 237 2.05 -18.23 -6.70
CA ASP A 237 2.17 -18.30 -5.24
C ASP A 237 2.64 -16.98 -4.61
N GLU A 238 3.63 -16.31 -5.22
CA GLU A 238 4.05 -14.96 -4.83
C GLU A 238 2.90 -13.95 -4.99
N THR A 239 2.20 -14.00 -6.13
CA THR A 239 1.08 -13.12 -6.41
C THR A 239 -0.02 -13.28 -5.36
N ALA A 240 -0.40 -14.53 -5.05
CA ALA A 240 -1.39 -14.84 -4.03
C ALA A 240 -0.97 -14.35 -2.64
N PHE A 241 0.31 -14.48 -2.28
CA PHE A 241 0.86 -13.96 -1.04
C PHE A 241 0.76 -12.42 -0.98
N PHE A 242 1.17 -11.72 -2.05
CA PHE A 242 1.11 -10.26 -2.12
C PHE A 242 -0.33 -9.74 -2.02
N HIS A 243 -1.27 -10.32 -2.76
CA HIS A 243 -2.70 -9.97 -2.67
C HIS A 243 -3.24 -10.14 -1.26
N LEU A 244 -2.92 -11.27 -0.61
CA LEU A 244 -3.40 -11.59 0.73
C LEU A 244 -2.84 -10.63 1.79
N MET A 245 -1.60 -10.15 1.63
CA MET A 245 -1.00 -9.12 2.49
C MET A 245 -1.66 -7.75 2.27
N LEU A 246 -1.84 -7.34 1.00
CA LEU A 246 -2.47 -6.05 0.68
C LEU A 246 -3.92 -5.98 1.21
N ASN A 247 -4.68 -7.07 1.13
CA ASN A 247 -6.09 -7.08 1.55
C ASN A 247 -6.29 -7.08 3.08
N ARG A 248 -5.24 -7.31 3.87
CA ARG A 248 -5.30 -7.30 5.35
C ARG A 248 -4.57 -6.14 6.01
N GLU A 249 -3.68 -5.45 5.30
CA GLU A 249 -2.85 -4.39 5.85
C GLU A 249 -3.57 -3.04 5.99
N GLY A 250 -3.10 -2.22 6.93
CA GLY A 250 -3.61 -0.86 7.12
C GLY A 250 -3.29 0.07 5.94
N VAL A 251 -3.76 1.32 6.03
CA VAL A 251 -3.51 2.35 4.99
C VAL A 251 -2.01 2.54 4.78
N VAL A 252 -1.25 2.77 5.86
CA VAL A 252 0.21 2.99 5.80
C VAL A 252 0.93 1.80 5.14
N GLY A 253 0.66 0.57 5.59
CA GLY A 253 1.27 -0.62 5.00
C GLY A 253 0.91 -0.81 3.52
N SER A 254 -0.36 -0.55 3.17
CA SER A 254 -0.82 -0.59 1.77
C SER A 254 -0.11 0.45 0.91
N LEU A 255 0.12 1.67 1.42
CA LEU A 255 0.82 2.70 0.68
C LEU A 255 2.28 2.33 0.40
N ILE A 256 2.99 1.79 1.40
CA ILE A 256 4.39 1.32 1.22
C ILE A 256 4.44 0.18 0.18
N MET A 257 3.42 -0.69 0.15
CA MET A 257 3.29 -1.73 -0.86
C MET A 257 3.04 -1.17 -2.27
N ILE A 258 2.20 -0.12 -2.39
CA ILE A 258 1.84 0.51 -3.68
C ILE A 258 3.01 1.35 -4.19
N GLN A 259 3.46 2.30 -3.37
CA GLN A 259 4.57 3.20 -3.63
C GLN A 259 5.62 3.00 -2.52
N PRO A 260 6.66 2.21 -2.80
CA PRO A 260 7.79 2.02 -1.90
C PRO A 260 8.42 3.33 -1.44
N THR A 261 8.98 3.34 -0.23
CA THR A 261 9.71 4.49 0.30
C THR A 261 11.20 4.37 0.01
N LEU A 262 11.86 5.51 -0.21
CA LEU A 262 13.30 5.58 -0.46
C LEU A 262 13.91 6.65 0.44
N PHE A 263 14.86 6.27 1.28
CA PHE A 263 15.63 7.17 2.14
C PHE A 263 17.08 7.24 1.69
N GLN A 264 17.65 8.43 1.68
CA GLN A 264 19.04 8.69 1.35
C GLN A 264 19.83 9.02 2.61
N TYR A 265 20.99 8.39 2.73
CA TYR A 265 22.00 8.64 3.76
C TYR A 265 23.25 9.17 3.07
N SER A 266 23.73 10.33 3.49
CA SER A 266 24.99 10.93 3.04
C SER A 266 25.75 11.49 4.24
N PHE A 267 26.92 12.08 3.99
CA PHE A 267 27.67 12.79 5.03
C PHE A 267 27.04 14.14 5.43
N ASP A 268 26.06 14.62 4.68
CA ASP A 268 25.50 15.97 4.83
C ASP A 268 24.41 16.07 5.90
N GLY A 269 24.09 14.98 6.60
CA GLY A 269 23.12 15.00 7.68
C GLY A 269 22.39 13.68 7.93
N PRO A 270 21.24 13.73 8.62
CA PRO A 270 20.40 12.57 8.88
C PRO A 270 19.75 12.05 7.59
N ALA A 271 19.15 10.86 7.68
CA ALA A 271 18.42 10.25 6.58
C ALA A 271 17.30 11.17 6.06
N VAL A 272 17.22 11.35 4.74
CA VAL A 272 16.20 12.18 4.09
C VAL A 272 15.37 11.35 3.11
N PRO A 273 14.03 11.51 3.08
CA PRO A 273 13.22 10.87 2.06
C PRO A 273 13.52 11.49 0.69
N VAL A 274 13.69 10.63 -0.32
CA VAL A 274 13.96 11.03 -1.70
C VAL A 274 12.92 10.43 -2.65
N LEU A 275 12.83 10.98 -3.87
CA LEU A 275 11.91 10.48 -4.87
C LEU A 275 12.24 9.04 -5.24
N LEU A 276 11.21 8.22 -5.50
CA LEU A 276 11.40 6.86 -6.01
C LEU A 276 11.75 6.90 -7.50
N ASP A 277 12.93 7.45 -7.81
CA ASP A 277 13.36 7.81 -9.16
C ASP A 277 14.82 7.41 -9.39
N ILE A 278 15.17 7.10 -10.64
CA ILE A 278 16.56 6.79 -11.01
C ILE A 278 17.54 7.91 -10.67
N ARG A 279 17.08 9.17 -10.68
CA ARG A 279 17.88 10.35 -10.32
C ARG A 279 18.34 10.37 -8.87
N SER A 280 17.71 9.58 -8.00
CA SER A 280 18.13 9.46 -6.60
C SER A 280 19.31 8.51 -6.41
N ILE A 281 19.73 7.78 -7.44
CA ILE A 281 20.95 6.97 -7.38
C ILE A 281 22.17 7.87 -7.60
N SER A 282 23.03 7.94 -6.60
CA SER A 282 24.31 8.66 -6.65
C SER A 282 25.45 7.77 -6.14
N PRO A 283 26.68 7.92 -6.66
CA PRO A 283 27.82 7.08 -6.24
C PRO A 283 28.25 7.27 -4.78
N ASP A 284 27.94 8.40 -4.16
CA ASP A 284 28.40 8.84 -2.84
C ASP A 284 27.34 8.76 -1.73
N VAL A 285 26.20 8.14 -2.00
CA VAL A 285 25.11 7.98 -1.03
C VAL A 285 24.78 6.51 -0.77
N ILE A 286 24.11 6.24 0.35
CA ILE A 286 23.47 4.96 0.63
C ILE A 286 21.96 5.17 0.57
N LEU A 287 21.24 4.24 -0.07
CA LEU A 287 19.79 4.28 -0.13
C LEU A 287 19.21 3.12 0.69
N LEU A 288 18.23 3.42 1.54
CA LEU A 288 17.35 2.43 2.16
C LEU A 288 16.01 2.45 1.43
N PHE A 289 15.78 1.43 0.63
CA PHE A 289 14.54 1.21 -0.10
C PHE A 289 13.66 0.22 0.63
N ASP A 290 12.38 0.54 0.71
CA ASP A 290 11.40 -0.27 1.41
C ASP A 290 10.12 -0.43 0.59
N SER A 291 9.89 -1.66 0.14
CA SER A 291 8.73 -2.08 -0.65
C SER A 291 7.70 -2.87 0.15
N TYR A 292 7.72 -2.77 1.48
CA TYR A 292 7.01 -3.63 2.43
C TYR A 292 7.52 -5.07 2.49
N PHE A 293 7.69 -5.73 1.34
CA PHE A 293 8.13 -7.13 1.21
C PHE A 293 9.64 -7.29 1.18
N ASN A 294 10.36 -6.33 0.59
CA ASN A 294 11.81 -6.30 0.54
C ASN A 294 12.33 -4.97 1.11
N LEU A 295 13.39 -5.07 1.90
CA LEU A 295 14.24 -3.94 2.26
C LEU A 295 15.54 -4.06 1.49
N VAL A 296 15.95 -3.00 0.79
CA VAL A 296 17.20 -2.98 0.02
C VAL A 296 18.08 -1.86 0.57
N ILE A 297 19.25 -2.22 1.09
CA ILE A 297 20.32 -1.28 1.38
C ILE A 297 21.23 -1.24 0.15
N HIS A 298 21.14 -0.15 -0.60
CA HIS A 298 21.90 0.07 -1.83
C HIS A 298 23.07 1.02 -1.57
N TYR A 299 24.29 0.53 -1.75
CA TYR A 299 25.52 1.29 -1.58
C TYR A 299 25.98 1.88 -2.92
N GLY A 300 26.08 3.21 -2.99
CA GLY A 300 26.68 3.91 -4.14
C GLY A 300 28.11 3.43 -4.41
N SER A 301 28.56 3.52 -5.66
CA SER A 301 29.83 2.94 -6.11
C SER A 301 31.07 3.45 -5.35
N LYS A 302 31.12 4.74 -4.97
CA LYS A 302 32.20 5.29 -4.12
C LYS A 302 32.13 4.76 -2.69
N ILE A 303 30.94 4.69 -2.11
CA ILE A 303 30.74 4.13 -0.76
C ILE A 303 31.14 2.66 -0.73
N ALA A 304 30.72 1.89 -1.73
CA ALA A 304 31.09 0.49 -1.90
C ALA A 304 32.61 0.33 -2.04
N GLN A 305 33.28 1.22 -2.78
CA GLN A 305 34.74 1.22 -2.90
C GLN A 305 35.42 1.48 -1.56
N TRP A 306 34.99 2.50 -0.79
CA TRP A 306 35.56 2.78 0.52
C TRP A 306 35.35 1.62 1.51
N ARG A 307 34.18 0.97 1.47
CA ARG A 307 33.91 -0.22 2.27
C ARG A 307 34.82 -1.39 1.92
N ARG A 308 35.13 -1.60 0.63
CA ARG A 308 36.07 -2.65 0.16
C ARG A 308 37.52 -2.37 0.56
N LEU A 309 37.89 -1.10 0.68
CA LEU A 309 39.21 -0.69 1.16
C LEU A 309 39.32 -0.69 2.70
N ASP A 310 38.29 -1.16 3.41
CA ASP A 310 38.26 -1.26 4.87
C ASP A 310 38.45 0.08 5.62
N TYR A 311 38.13 1.22 4.98
CA TYR A 311 38.29 2.54 5.59
C TYR A 311 37.46 2.70 6.87
N GLN A 312 36.34 2.00 7.00
CA GLN A 312 35.51 1.99 8.20
C GLN A 312 36.21 1.42 9.46
N LYS A 313 37.33 0.70 9.30
CA LYS A 313 38.13 0.16 10.42
C LYS A 313 39.17 1.16 10.92
N ASP A 314 39.50 2.18 10.13
CA ASP A 314 40.43 3.24 10.54
C ASP A 314 39.72 4.18 11.53
N PRO A 315 40.28 4.41 12.75
CA PRO A 315 39.76 5.38 13.69
C PRO A 315 39.58 6.80 13.12
N ASN A 316 40.35 7.18 12.10
CA ASN A 316 40.25 8.49 11.44
C ASN A 316 39.01 8.62 10.53
N HIS A 317 38.34 7.50 10.22
CA HIS A 317 37.17 7.45 9.34
C HIS A 317 35.90 7.03 10.09
N GLU A 318 35.77 7.44 11.35
CA GLU A 318 34.59 7.16 12.18
C GLU A 318 33.27 7.59 11.53
N ASN A 319 33.28 8.70 10.76
CA ASN A 319 32.10 9.18 10.05
C ASN A 319 31.59 8.17 9.00
N LEU A 320 32.50 7.50 8.28
CA LEU A 320 32.12 6.47 7.30
C LEU A 320 31.54 5.26 8.01
N ARG A 321 32.10 4.86 9.16
CA ARG A 321 31.55 3.78 9.98
C ARG A 321 30.12 4.09 10.42
N LYS A 322 29.88 5.29 10.96
CA LYS A 322 28.53 5.75 11.35
C LYS A 322 27.56 5.77 10.17
N LEU A 323 28.01 6.24 9.00
CA LEU A 323 27.20 6.26 7.78
C LEU A 323 26.78 4.85 7.32
N LEU A 324 27.67 3.86 7.45
CA LEU A 324 27.36 2.45 7.11
C LEU A 324 26.44 1.78 8.15
N GLU A 325 26.56 2.15 9.43
CA GLU A 325 25.76 1.59 10.53
C GLU A 325 24.30 2.12 10.54
N ALA A 326 24.09 3.39 10.18
CA ALA A 326 22.77 4.02 10.23
C ALA A 326 21.66 3.29 9.43
N PRO A 327 21.80 2.99 8.13
CA PRO A 327 20.76 2.30 7.37
C PRO A 327 20.56 0.85 7.83
N GLU A 328 21.56 0.23 8.45
CA GLU A 328 21.44 -1.12 9.02
C GLU A 328 20.54 -1.12 10.26
N GLN A 329 20.70 -0.13 11.14
CA GLN A 329 19.86 0.04 12.33
C GLN A 329 18.39 0.30 11.94
N ASP A 330 18.17 1.20 10.99
CA ASP A 330 16.81 1.51 10.51
C ASP A 330 16.18 0.29 9.82
N ALA A 331 16.95 -0.46 9.02
CA ALA A 331 16.47 -1.69 8.40
C ALA A 331 16.13 -2.78 9.44
N GLU A 332 16.94 -2.95 10.49
CA GLU A 332 16.67 -3.89 11.56
C GLU A 332 15.38 -3.55 12.33
N GLN A 333 15.15 -2.26 12.58
CA GLN A 333 13.91 -1.80 13.19
C GLN A 333 12.70 -2.18 12.32
N LEU A 334 12.73 -1.85 11.02
CA LEU A 334 11.66 -2.20 10.08
C LEU A 334 11.41 -3.71 9.99
N VAL A 335 12.48 -4.52 10.01
CA VAL A 335 12.37 -6.00 10.04
C VAL A 335 11.68 -6.49 11.31
N SER A 336 11.92 -5.84 12.45
CA SER A 336 11.35 -6.24 13.74
C SER A 336 9.86 -5.88 13.87
N GLU A 337 9.42 -4.80 13.23
CA GLU A 337 8.06 -4.28 13.33
C GLU A 337 7.06 -5.01 12.43
N ARG A 338 7.53 -5.62 11.32
CA ARG A 338 6.67 -6.22 10.29
C ARG A 338 6.59 -7.73 10.37
N VAL A 339 5.38 -8.22 10.10
CA VAL A 339 5.11 -9.65 9.97
C VAL A 339 4.20 -9.94 8.77
N PRO A 340 4.67 -10.75 7.81
CA PRO A 340 6.00 -11.38 7.74
C PRO A 340 7.16 -10.39 7.67
N PRO A 341 8.35 -10.72 8.24
CA PRO A 341 9.49 -9.84 8.13
C PRO A 341 9.93 -9.76 6.66
N PRO A 342 10.26 -8.55 6.17
CA PRO A 342 10.73 -8.37 4.81
C PRO A 342 12.05 -9.10 4.55
N LYS A 343 12.31 -9.43 3.29
CA LYS A 343 13.62 -9.93 2.85
C LYS A 343 14.60 -8.75 2.83
N LEU A 344 15.64 -8.82 3.66
CA LEU A 344 16.72 -7.83 3.68
C LEU A 344 17.74 -8.17 2.59
N ILE A 345 18.01 -7.20 1.72
CA ILE A 345 18.93 -7.32 0.59
C ILE A 345 19.96 -6.20 0.73
N LYS A 346 21.24 -6.57 0.64
CA LYS A 346 22.35 -5.61 0.64
C LYS A 346 23.05 -5.71 -0.71
N CYS A 347 23.21 -4.59 -1.39
CA CYS A 347 23.75 -4.59 -2.74
C CYS A 347 24.57 -3.34 -3.04
N ASP A 348 25.58 -3.50 -3.88
CA ASP A 348 26.36 -2.37 -4.40
C ASP A 348 25.75 -1.91 -5.73
N GLN A 349 25.98 -0.65 -6.08
CA GLN A 349 25.69 -0.14 -7.41
C GLN A 349 26.31 -1.03 -8.49
N HIS A 350 25.54 -1.34 -9.54
CA HIS A 350 25.87 -2.28 -10.62
C HIS A 350 25.99 -3.76 -10.25
N SER A 351 25.68 -4.15 -9.00
CA SER A 351 25.59 -5.57 -8.63
C SER A 351 24.25 -6.18 -9.08
N SER A 352 24.20 -7.50 -9.22
CA SER A 352 22.98 -8.21 -9.68
C SER A 352 21.77 -8.00 -8.77
N GLN A 353 21.99 -7.84 -7.47
CA GLN A 353 20.92 -7.62 -6.48
C GLN A 353 20.36 -6.18 -6.52
N ALA A 354 21.06 -5.22 -7.13
CA ALA A 354 20.56 -3.86 -7.29
C ALA A 354 19.27 -3.79 -8.13
N ARG A 355 18.98 -4.83 -8.94
CA ARG A 355 17.73 -4.95 -9.71
C ARG A 355 16.47 -4.88 -8.85
N PHE A 356 16.53 -5.29 -7.58
CA PHE A 356 15.38 -5.20 -6.66
C PHE A 356 14.97 -3.75 -6.37
N LEU A 357 15.93 -2.81 -6.43
CA LEU A 357 15.68 -1.38 -6.37
C LEU A 357 15.30 -0.85 -7.75
N LEU A 358 16.14 -1.08 -8.76
CA LEU A 358 16.00 -0.47 -10.10
C LEU A 358 14.65 -0.77 -10.75
N ALA A 359 14.15 -2.00 -10.61
CA ALA A 359 12.86 -2.41 -11.20
C ALA A 359 11.64 -1.66 -10.60
N LYS A 360 11.81 -0.95 -9.48
CA LYS A 360 10.74 -0.22 -8.78
C LYS A 360 10.85 1.30 -8.91
N LEU A 361 11.94 1.80 -9.48
CA LEU A 361 12.15 3.23 -9.67
C LEU A 361 11.35 3.78 -10.87
N ASN A 362 11.02 5.06 -10.79
CA ASN A 362 10.54 5.82 -11.95
C ASN A 362 11.67 5.97 -12.99
N PRO A 363 11.46 5.53 -14.24
CA PRO A 363 12.44 5.64 -15.32
C PRO A 363 12.43 7.05 -15.93
N SER A 364 12.79 8.07 -15.14
CA SER A 364 12.86 9.46 -15.64
C SER A 364 14.05 9.75 -16.55
N VAL A 365 15.00 8.80 -16.62
CA VAL A 365 16.15 8.78 -17.52
C VAL A 365 16.28 7.35 -18.06
N THR A 366 16.14 7.21 -19.37
CA THR A 366 16.16 5.94 -20.11
C THR A 366 17.20 5.97 -21.24
N GLN A 367 17.40 4.84 -21.90
CA GLN A 367 18.27 4.70 -23.08
C GLN A 367 17.92 5.67 -24.22
N ASN A 368 16.68 6.16 -24.28
CA ASN A 368 16.21 7.09 -25.29
C ASN A 368 16.43 8.58 -24.91
N SER A 369 16.93 8.85 -23.71
CA SER A 369 17.13 10.21 -23.21
C SER A 369 18.35 10.86 -23.87
N THR A 370 18.16 12.01 -24.53
CA THR A 370 19.19 12.71 -25.31
C THR A 370 20.38 13.22 -24.49
N TYR A 371 20.21 13.35 -23.16
CA TYR A 371 21.23 13.86 -22.24
C TYR A 371 21.35 12.97 -21.00
N ALA A 372 22.17 11.91 -21.10
CA ALA A 372 22.56 11.08 -19.95
C ALA A 372 23.97 11.47 -19.44
N ASN A 373 24.18 12.74 -19.10
CA ASN A 373 25.47 13.24 -18.63
C ASN A 373 25.84 12.63 -17.26
N GLY A 374 26.38 11.41 -17.26
CA GLY A 374 26.85 10.69 -16.08
C GLY A 374 25.76 10.22 -15.11
N SER A 375 24.48 10.43 -15.42
CA SER A 375 23.34 9.96 -14.64
C SER A 375 23.08 8.47 -14.89
N GLU A 376 22.63 7.76 -13.86
CA GLU A 376 22.16 6.38 -14.00
C GLU A 376 20.98 6.27 -14.96
N ILE A 377 20.91 5.16 -15.69
CA ILE A 377 19.91 4.91 -16.73
C ILE A 377 19.16 3.61 -16.42
N ILE A 378 17.84 3.64 -16.51
CA ILE A 378 17.02 2.41 -16.49
C ILE A 378 16.73 1.99 -17.93
N LEU A 379 17.08 0.75 -18.26
CA LEU A 379 16.73 0.14 -19.54
C LEU A 379 15.31 -0.39 -19.49
N THR A 380 14.35 0.40 -19.98
CA THR A 380 12.94 0.03 -20.03
C THR A 380 12.19 0.84 -21.10
N ASP A 381 11.08 0.30 -21.59
CA ASP A 381 10.11 1.02 -22.43
C ASP A 381 8.90 1.52 -21.61
N ASP A 382 8.94 1.37 -20.29
CA ASP A 382 7.91 1.88 -19.39
C ASP A 382 7.82 3.41 -19.44
N LEU A 383 6.59 3.91 -19.34
CA LEU A 383 6.33 5.35 -19.21
C LEU A 383 6.88 5.90 -17.90
N SER A 384 7.50 7.08 -17.96
CA SER A 384 7.88 7.81 -16.75
C SER A 384 6.63 8.38 -16.06
N LEU A 385 6.75 8.71 -14.78
CA LEU A 385 5.71 9.41 -14.02
C LEU A 385 5.36 10.74 -14.69
N GLN A 386 6.34 11.45 -15.26
CA GLN A 386 6.09 12.72 -15.94
C GLN A 386 5.21 12.51 -17.18
N ASP A 387 5.57 11.57 -18.05
CA ASP A 387 4.78 11.26 -19.25
C ASP A 387 3.36 10.80 -18.89
N PHE A 388 3.23 10.00 -17.83
CA PHE A 388 1.94 9.57 -17.32
C PHE A 388 1.07 10.75 -16.86
N ILE A 389 1.65 11.70 -16.11
CA ILE A 389 0.93 12.89 -15.64
C ILE A 389 0.57 13.79 -16.81
N ASP A 390 1.46 13.99 -17.79
CA ASP A 390 1.19 14.84 -18.96
C ASP A 390 0.06 14.25 -19.83
N HIS A 391 0.03 12.93 -19.99
CA HIS A 391 -1.08 12.24 -20.63
C HIS A 391 -2.39 12.36 -19.84
N LEU A 392 -2.34 12.19 -18.51
CA LEU A 392 -3.51 12.37 -17.65
C LEU A 392 -4.08 13.78 -17.78
N GLN A 393 -3.23 14.81 -17.74
CA GLN A 393 -3.63 16.21 -17.91
C GLN A 393 -4.30 16.42 -19.27
N THR A 394 -3.68 15.90 -20.34
CA THR A 394 -4.20 16.03 -21.70
C THR A 394 -5.58 15.39 -21.87
N LEU A 395 -5.83 14.25 -21.22
CA LEU A 395 -7.12 13.58 -21.26
C LEU A 395 -8.14 14.25 -20.32
N ALA A 396 -7.69 14.72 -19.16
CA ALA A 396 -8.57 15.32 -18.17
C ALA A 396 -9.25 16.60 -18.70
N VAL A 397 -8.52 17.44 -19.42
CA VAL A 397 -9.03 18.73 -19.95
C VAL A 397 -9.94 18.60 -21.17
N LYS A 398 -10.02 17.40 -21.76
CA LYS A 398 -10.85 17.07 -22.94
C LYS A 398 -12.20 16.43 -22.60
N ALA A 399 -12.34 15.93 -21.36
CA ALA A 399 -13.48 15.12 -20.93
C ALA A 399 -14.75 15.95 -20.65
#